data_AF-A0A955SKV9-F1
#
_entry.id   AF-A0A955SKV9-F1
#
_cell.length_a   1.000
_cell.length_b   1.000
_cell.length_c   1.000
_cell.angle_alpha   90.00
_cell.angle_beta   90.00
_cell.angle_gamma   90.00
#
_symmetry.space_group_name_H-M   'P 1'
#
loop_
_entity.id
_entity.type
_entity.pdbx_description
1 polymer ?
#
loop_
_entity_poly.entity_id
_entity_poly.type
_entity_poly.pdbx_seq_one_letter_code
_entity_poly.pdbx_strand_id
1 'polypeptide(L)'
;MNGKTSLAPKNRKRKTEGLSDPRFVPGLGDLVDRLTVDQLKEAFHESIRTSVRMEIADLEHDIDGWADRHQIKLSGRNVRIIIVLAQINYEIWMCKEGMKAEPQRYDQWLKRAHQLNGIRNQMKNLLLAEVQSGTRVCQASNVSVEDLKDWDIQL
;
A
#
# COMPACT_ATOMS: atom_id res chain seq x y z
N MET A 1 2.67 -43.60 13.42
CA MET A 1 3.24 -42.94 12.22
C MET A 1 2.25 -41.88 11.76
N ASN A 2 2.66 -40.60 11.77
CA ASN A 2 2.31 -39.58 10.78
C ASN A 2 2.83 -38.24 11.29
N GLY A 3 3.94 -37.82 10.69
CA GLY A 3 4.71 -36.65 11.05
C GLY A 3 3.93 -35.37 10.77
N LYS A 4 3.83 -34.52 11.80
CA LYS A 4 3.50 -33.11 11.63
C LYS A 4 4.74 -32.43 11.07
N THR A 5 4.76 -32.22 9.77
CA THR A 5 5.79 -31.44 9.09
C THR A 5 5.64 -29.98 9.53
N SER A 6 6.50 -29.58 10.46
CA SER A 6 6.76 -28.19 10.82
C SER A 6 7.24 -27.46 9.56
N LEU A 7 6.41 -26.58 9.00
CA LEU A 7 6.82 -25.65 7.96
C LEU A 7 7.59 -24.51 8.63
N ALA A 8 8.89 -24.73 8.82
CA ALA A 8 9.82 -23.66 9.16
C ALA A 8 9.81 -22.61 8.04
N PRO A 9 9.92 -21.30 8.38
CA PRO A 9 10.00 -20.26 7.37
C PRO A 9 11.26 -20.49 6.54
N LYS A 10 11.10 -20.61 5.22
CA LYS A 10 12.23 -20.68 4.30
C LYS A 10 12.99 -19.37 4.39
N ASN A 11 14.13 -19.39 5.09
CA ASN A 11 15.15 -18.36 5.04
C ASN A 11 15.66 -18.25 3.60
N ARG A 12 15.01 -17.41 2.78
CA ARG A 12 15.50 -17.06 1.46
C ARG A 12 16.63 -16.07 1.69
N LYS A 13 17.88 -16.55 1.56
CA LYS A 13 19.07 -15.70 1.48
C LYS A 13 18.74 -14.53 0.54
N ARG A 14 19.02 -13.30 0.99
CA ARG A 14 18.91 -12.08 0.19
C ARG A 14 19.43 -12.39 -1.22
N LYS A 15 18.60 -12.17 -2.22
CA LYS A 15 18.96 -12.33 -3.64
C LYS A 15 19.86 -11.16 -4.07
N THR A 16 20.85 -10.82 -3.26
CA THR A 16 21.85 -9.77 -3.54
C THR A 16 22.94 -10.27 -4.50
N GLU A 17 23.00 -11.57 -4.78
CA GLU A 17 24.02 -12.17 -5.67
C GLU A 17 23.66 -12.10 -7.17
N GLY A 18 22.58 -11.42 -7.56
CA GLY A 18 22.17 -11.25 -8.96
C GLY A 18 22.14 -9.80 -9.49
N LEU A 19 22.39 -8.81 -8.63
CA LEU A 19 22.28 -7.38 -8.97
C LEU A 19 23.64 -6.72 -9.25
N SER A 20 24.70 -7.51 -9.43
CA SER A 20 26.04 -7.02 -9.77
C SER A 20 26.21 -6.67 -11.26
N ASP A 21 25.19 -6.89 -12.09
CA ASP A 21 25.18 -6.47 -13.49
C ASP A 21 24.42 -5.14 -13.65
N PRO A 22 25.11 -4.03 -14.00
CA PRO A 22 24.47 -2.74 -14.25
C PRO A 22 23.35 -2.79 -15.31
N ARG A 23 23.33 -3.83 -16.16
CA ARG A 23 22.30 -4.03 -17.20
C ARG A 23 20.93 -4.43 -16.66
N PHE A 24 20.83 -4.80 -15.38
CA PHE A 24 19.59 -5.29 -14.75
C PHE A 24 19.17 -4.46 -13.53
N VAL A 25 19.58 -3.20 -13.44
CA VAL A 25 19.04 -2.28 -12.44
C VAL A 25 17.64 -1.85 -12.88
N PRO A 26 16.56 -2.19 -12.15
CA PRO A 26 15.20 -1.79 -12.51
C PRO A 26 15.09 -0.27 -12.58
N GLY A 27 14.36 0.24 -13.57
CA GLY A 27 14.02 1.66 -13.62
C GLY A 27 12.97 2.01 -12.56
N LEU A 28 12.79 3.31 -12.27
CA LEU A 28 11.71 3.75 -11.37
C LEU A 28 10.34 3.22 -11.83
N GLY A 29 10.08 3.22 -13.14
CA GLY A 29 8.82 2.69 -13.69
C GLY A 29 8.55 1.24 -13.29
N ASP A 30 9.56 0.37 -13.35
CA ASP A 30 9.43 -1.05 -12.98
C ASP A 30 9.23 -1.23 -11.47
N LEU A 31 9.92 -0.41 -10.66
CA LEU A 31 9.78 -0.43 -9.20
C LEU A 31 8.37 0.01 -8.79
N VAL A 32 7.85 1.09 -9.39
CA VAL A 32 6.50 1.59 -9.14
C VAL A 32 5.44 0.61 -9.62
N ASP A 33 5.59 0.02 -10.81
CA ASP A 33 4.67 -1.00 -11.33
C ASP A 33 4.54 -2.17 -10.35
N ARG A 34 5.67 -2.75 -9.93
CA ARG A 34 5.69 -3.83 -8.92
C ARG A 34 5.06 -3.41 -7.60
N LEU A 35 5.38 -2.21 -7.12
CA LEU A 35 4.82 -1.68 -5.88
C LEU A 35 3.29 -1.54 -5.97
N THR A 36 2.74 -1.10 -7.11
CA THR A 36 1.28 -1.00 -7.29
C THR A 36 0.59 -2.36 -7.19
N VAL A 37 1.19 -3.40 -7.78
CA VAL A 37 0.67 -4.76 -7.76
C VAL A 37 0.76 -5.35 -6.35
N ASP A 38 1.91 -5.21 -5.70
CA ASP A 38 2.11 -5.73 -4.35
C ASP A 38 1.24 -5.00 -3.32
N GLN A 39 0.99 -3.70 -3.49
CA GLN A 39 0.02 -2.98 -2.66
C GLN A 39 -1.41 -3.54 -2.79
N LEU A 40 -1.85 -3.92 -3.99
CA LEU A 40 -3.14 -4.60 -4.18
C LEU A 40 -3.16 -5.98 -3.51
N LYS A 41 -2.05 -6.73 -3.59
CA LYS A 41 -1.94 -8.02 -2.90
C LYS A 41 -2.05 -7.84 -1.39
N GLU A 42 -1.40 -6.82 -0.81
CA GLU A 42 -1.48 -6.52 0.62
C GLU A 42 -2.92 -6.24 1.06
N ALA A 43 -3.63 -5.42 0.28
CA ALA A 43 -5.02 -5.03 0.58
C ALA A 43 -5.96 -6.24 0.52
N PHE A 44 -5.95 -6.98 -0.59
CA PHE A 44 -6.98 -7.98 -0.88
C PHE A 44 -6.64 -9.42 -0.49
N HIS A 45 -5.38 -9.75 -0.15
CA HIS A 45 -4.96 -11.12 0.15
C HIS A 45 -4.36 -11.27 1.55
N GLU A 46 -5.21 -11.55 2.54
CA GLU A 46 -4.82 -11.67 3.95
C GLU A 46 -3.75 -12.76 4.19
N SER A 47 -3.84 -13.91 3.51
CA SER A 47 -2.96 -15.08 3.75
C SER A 47 -1.49 -14.85 3.36
N ILE A 48 -1.21 -13.89 2.48
CA ILE A 48 0.16 -13.56 2.02
C ILE A 48 0.59 -12.16 2.45
N ARG A 49 -0.23 -11.46 3.24
CA ARG A 49 -0.01 -10.05 3.61
C ARG A 49 1.37 -9.83 4.23
N THR A 50 1.81 -10.71 5.12
CA THR A 50 3.13 -10.61 5.76
C THR A 50 4.29 -10.74 4.77
N SER A 51 4.22 -11.67 3.80
CA SER A 51 5.28 -11.79 2.79
C SER A 51 5.31 -10.61 1.85
N VAL A 52 4.13 -10.13 1.44
CA VAL A 52 4.00 -8.98 0.55
C VAL A 52 4.48 -7.70 1.23
N ARG A 53 4.25 -7.52 2.54
CA ARG A 53 4.78 -6.38 3.30
C ARG A 53 6.33 -6.32 3.28
N MET A 54 7.00 -7.47 3.33
CA MET A 54 8.46 -7.50 3.19
C MET A 54 8.89 -7.11 1.78
N GLU A 55 8.20 -7.60 0.74
CA GLU A 55 8.48 -7.24 -0.65
C GLU A 55 8.25 -5.74 -0.90
N ILE A 56 7.20 -5.16 -0.32
CA ILE A 56 6.93 -3.73 -0.37
C ILE A 56 8.04 -2.94 0.31
N ALA A 57 8.52 -3.35 1.48
CA ALA A 57 9.61 -2.66 2.17
C ALA A 57 10.91 -2.69 1.37
N ASP A 58 11.22 -3.82 0.72
CA ASP A 58 12.37 -3.93 -0.19
C ASP A 58 12.20 -2.98 -1.40
N LEU A 59 10.99 -2.88 -1.96
CA LEU A 59 10.69 -1.96 -3.06
C LEU A 59 10.79 -0.48 -2.66
N GLU A 60 10.30 -0.12 -1.47
CA GLU A 60 10.44 1.23 -0.94
C GLU A 60 11.92 1.61 -0.81
N HIS A 61 12.74 0.70 -0.29
CA HIS A 61 14.18 0.89 -0.18
C HIS A 61 14.87 1.02 -1.55
N ASP A 62 14.49 0.21 -2.54
CA ASP A 62 15.01 0.31 -3.90
C ASP A 62 14.63 1.65 -4.57
N ILE A 63 13.43 2.16 -4.32
CA ILE A 63 12.97 3.47 -4.79
C ILE A 63 13.75 4.60 -4.12
N ASP A 64 13.95 4.55 -2.80
CA ASP A 64 14.77 5.51 -2.06
C ASP A 64 16.18 5.58 -2.67
N GLY A 65 16.81 4.41 -2.84
CA GLY A 65 18.13 4.33 -3.46
C GLY A 65 18.17 4.84 -4.90
N TRP A 66 17.10 4.62 -5.68
CA TRP A 66 16.98 5.20 -7.03
C TRP A 66 16.86 6.72 -6.98
N ALA A 67 16.01 7.26 -6.10
CA ALA A 67 15.79 8.70 -5.96
C ALA A 67 17.06 9.42 -5.51
N ASP A 68 17.77 8.87 -4.53
CA ASP A 68 19.05 9.39 -4.02
C ASP A 68 20.11 9.49 -5.13
N ARG A 69 20.26 8.42 -5.93
CA ARG A 69 21.21 8.40 -7.07
C ARG A 69 20.91 9.48 -8.11
N HIS A 70 19.65 9.85 -8.27
CA HIS A 70 19.21 10.84 -9.25
C HIS A 70 18.93 12.22 -8.64
N GLN A 71 19.23 12.42 -7.35
CA GLN A 71 19.01 13.67 -6.62
C GLN A 71 17.54 14.15 -6.64
N ILE A 72 16.60 13.22 -6.67
CA ILE A 72 15.16 13.50 -6.65
C ILE A 72 14.67 13.44 -5.20
N LYS A 73 13.98 14.49 -4.75
CA LYS A 73 13.34 14.51 -3.42
C LYS A 73 12.04 13.71 -3.43
N LEU A 74 12.15 12.40 -3.36
CA LEU A 74 11.05 11.46 -3.35
C LEU A 74 11.46 10.22 -2.56
N SER A 75 10.63 9.76 -1.63
CA SER A 75 10.83 8.46 -0.97
C SER A 75 9.90 7.37 -1.53
N GLY A 76 10.30 6.11 -1.39
CA GLY A 76 9.47 4.95 -1.66
C GLY A 76 8.15 5.01 -0.87
N ARG A 77 8.22 5.48 0.38
CA ARG A 77 7.04 5.74 1.22
C ARG A 77 6.11 6.79 0.62
N ASN A 78 6.63 7.89 0.05
CA ASN A 78 5.79 8.86 -0.65
C ASN A 78 5.06 8.22 -1.82
N VAL A 79 5.77 7.42 -2.62
CA VAL A 79 5.18 6.71 -3.76
C VAL A 79 4.09 5.75 -3.30
N ARG A 80 4.35 4.95 -2.25
CA ARG A 80 3.35 4.03 -1.70
C ARG A 80 2.11 4.75 -1.22
N ILE A 81 2.24 5.86 -0.49
CA ILE A 81 1.10 6.65 -0.03
C ILE A 81 0.26 7.16 -1.23
N ILE A 82 0.91 7.62 -2.30
CA ILE A 82 0.22 8.07 -3.52
C ILE A 82 -0.55 6.92 -4.18
N ILE A 83 0.05 5.73 -4.23
CA ILE A 83 -0.60 4.52 -4.77
C ILE A 83 -1.84 4.16 -3.94
N VAL A 84 -1.71 4.09 -2.61
CA VAL A 84 -2.83 3.79 -1.71
C VAL A 84 -3.95 4.83 -1.87
N LEU A 85 -3.61 6.12 -1.97
CA LEU A 85 -4.58 7.19 -2.24
C LEU A 85 -5.33 6.98 -3.54
N ALA A 86 -4.64 6.60 -4.62
CA ALA A 86 -5.26 6.34 -5.91
C ALA A 86 -6.24 5.16 -5.84
N GLN A 87 -5.83 4.06 -5.20
CA GLN A 87 -6.66 2.87 -5.05
C GLN A 87 -7.90 3.12 -4.17
N ILE A 88 -7.75 3.86 -3.08
CA ILE A 88 -8.88 4.25 -2.23
C ILE A 88 -9.89 5.14 -3.00
N ASN A 89 -9.40 6.10 -3.79
CA ASN A 89 -10.28 6.93 -4.61
C ASN A 89 -11.06 6.09 -5.63
N TYR A 90 -10.41 5.09 -6.22
CA TYR A 90 -11.07 4.13 -7.10
C TYR A 90 -12.16 3.33 -6.37
N GLU A 91 -11.86 2.78 -5.19
CA GLU A 91 -12.85 2.04 -4.39
C GLU A 91 -14.06 2.90 -3.97
N ILE A 92 -13.83 4.18 -3.63
CA ILE A 92 -14.91 5.13 -3.35
C ILE A 92 -15.77 5.35 -4.59
N TRP A 93 -15.16 5.49 -5.76
CA TRP A 93 -15.89 5.60 -7.03
C TRP A 93 -16.73 4.35 -7.28
N MET A 94 -16.18 3.15 -7.07
CA MET A 94 -16.92 1.90 -7.21
C MET A 94 -18.12 1.81 -6.26
N CYS A 95 -17.98 2.32 -5.03
CA CYS A 95 -19.12 2.41 -4.10
C CYS A 95 -20.24 3.31 -4.66
N LYS A 96 -19.88 4.43 -5.30
CA LYS A 96 -20.86 5.35 -5.92
C LYS A 96 -21.59 4.71 -7.09
N GLU A 97 -20.88 3.96 -7.93
CA GLU A 97 -21.51 3.21 -9.03
C GLU A 97 -22.39 2.08 -8.49
N GLY A 98 -21.95 1.39 -7.43
CA GLY A 98 -22.74 0.38 -6.71
C GLY A 98 -24.05 0.91 -6.14
N MET A 99 -24.06 2.13 -5.58
CA MET A 99 -25.29 2.78 -5.10
C MET A 99 -26.33 2.98 -6.20
N LYS A 100 -25.88 3.28 -7.43
CA LYS A 100 -26.77 3.48 -8.58
C LYS A 100 -27.26 2.15 -9.16
N ALA A 101 -26.37 1.17 -9.24
CA ALA A 101 -26.65 -0.14 -9.83
C ALA A 101 -27.49 -1.03 -8.91
N GLU A 102 -27.29 -0.93 -7.59
CA GLU A 102 -27.96 -1.77 -6.58
C GLU A 102 -28.60 -0.90 -5.47
N PRO A 103 -29.70 -0.17 -5.75
CA PRO A 103 -30.35 0.71 -4.76
C PRO A 103 -30.77 -0.02 -3.48
N GLN A 104 -31.09 -1.31 -3.56
CA GLN A 104 -31.44 -2.16 -2.42
C GLN A 104 -30.28 -2.39 -1.43
N ARG A 105 -29.03 -2.12 -1.83
CA ARG A 105 -27.82 -2.21 -1.00
C ARG A 105 -27.20 -0.83 -0.72
N TYR A 106 -27.94 0.25 -0.96
CA TYR A 106 -27.44 1.62 -0.85
C TYR A 106 -26.73 1.89 0.49
N ASP A 107 -27.33 1.50 1.61
CA ASP A 107 -26.76 1.73 2.95
C ASP A 107 -25.42 1.00 3.16
N GLN A 108 -25.25 -0.19 2.57
CA GLN A 108 -23.99 -0.94 2.64
C GLN A 108 -22.89 -0.21 1.87
N TRP A 109 -23.21 0.26 0.66
CA TRP A 109 -22.28 1.04 -0.17
C TRP A 109 -21.93 2.38 0.49
N LEU A 110 -22.91 3.04 1.11
CA LEU A 110 -22.71 4.31 1.83
C LEU A 110 -21.79 4.13 3.02
N LYS A 111 -22.04 3.11 3.85
CA LYS A 111 -21.18 2.78 4.99
C LYS A 111 -19.73 2.52 4.52
N ARG A 112 -19.53 1.70 3.48
CA ARG A 112 -18.19 1.42 2.93
C ARG A 112 -17.50 2.69 2.42
N ALA A 113 -18.22 3.54 1.66
CA ALA A 113 -17.68 4.80 1.15
C ALA A 113 -17.24 5.75 2.28
N HIS A 114 -18.01 5.83 3.37
CA HIS A 114 -17.63 6.64 4.54
C HIS A 114 -16.33 6.17 5.20
N GLN A 115 -16.17 4.85 5.36
CA GLN A 115 -14.96 4.30 5.98
C GLN A 115 -13.72 4.48 5.07
N LEU A 116 -13.86 4.25 3.76
CA LEU A 116 -12.80 4.52 2.78
C LEU A 116 -12.41 6.00 2.74
N ASN A 117 -13.35 6.92 2.92
CA ASN A 117 -13.05 8.35 3.07
C ASN A 117 -12.19 8.65 4.31
N GLY A 118 -12.37 7.89 5.40
CA GLY A 118 -11.52 7.94 6.59
C GLY A 118 -10.07 7.60 6.24
N ILE A 119 -9.85 6.45 5.59
CA ILE A 119 -8.52 6.01 5.15
C ILE A 119 -7.90 7.04 4.19
N ARG A 120 -8.66 7.54 3.20
CA ARG A 120 -8.18 8.58 2.28
C ARG A 120 -7.66 9.82 3.02
N ASN A 121 -8.37 10.25 4.06
CA ASN A 121 -7.95 11.41 4.86
C ASN A 121 -6.68 11.11 5.66
N GLN A 122 -6.57 9.92 6.25
CA GLN A 122 -5.34 9.48 6.92
C GLN A 122 -4.15 9.48 5.96
N MET A 123 -4.31 8.95 4.74
CA MET A 123 -3.23 8.91 3.75
C MET A 123 -2.81 10.31 3.27
N LYS A 124 -3.75 11.22 3.03
CA LYS A 124 -3.42 12.63 2.70
C LYS A 124 -2.61 13.29 3.81
N ASN A 125 -3.01 13.04 5.05
CA ASN A 125 -2.36 13.58 6.25
C ASN A 125 -0.94 13.03 6.42
N LEU A 126 -0.75 11.73 6.17
CA LEU A 126 0.58 11.11 6.16
C LEU A 126 1.45 11.70 5.04
N LEU A 127 0.94 11.81 3.82
CA LEU A 127 1.69 12.42 2.72
C LEU A 127 2.14 13.86 3.04
N LEU A 128 1.24 14.64 3.67
CA LEU A 128 1.56 16.00 4.10
C LEU A 128 2.69 16.00 5.15
N ALA A 129 2.65 15.11 6.13
CA ALA A 129 3.66 15.01 7.17
C ALA A 129 5.03 14.59 6.61
N GLU A 130 5.06 13.70 5.63
CA GLU A 130 6.29 13.25 4.96
C GLU A 130 6.94 14.38 4.13
N VAL A 131 6.15 15.22 3.47
CA VAL A 131 6.64 16.26 2.56
C VAL A 131 6.87 17.61 3.27
N GLN A 132 6.07 17.92 4.29
CA GLN A 132 6.10 19.19 5.02
C GLN A 132 6.39 18.93 6.50
N SER A 133 7.67 18.89 6.86
CA SER A 133 8.09 18.82 8.26
C SER A 133 7.57 20.05 9.03
N GLY A 134 6.67 19.85 10.00
CA GLY A 134 6.26 20.88 10.98
C GLY A 134 4.85 21.46 10.84
N THR A 135 4.07 21.10 9.82
CA THR A 135 2.67 21.54 9.74
C THR A 135 1.79 20.69 10.66
N ARG A 136 1.04 21.33 11.58
CA ARG A 136 0.00 20.64 12.36
C ARG A 136 -1.02 20.04 11.40
N VAL A 137 -0.92 18.73 11.20
CA VAL A 137 -1.91 17.93 10.49
C VAL A 137 -3.23 18.09 11.21
N CYS A 138 -4.27 18.59 10.53
CA CYS A 138 -5.63 18.56 11.05
C CYS A 138 -6.04 17.09 11.21
N GLN A 139 -5.86 16.53 12.42
CA GLN A 139 -6.18 15.14 12.79
C GLN A 139 -7.68 14.84 12.83
N ALA A 140 -8.52 15.63 12.17
CA ALA A 140 -9.96 15.41 12.12
C ALA A 140 -10.29 14.30 11.11
N SER A 141 -10.05 13.05 11.50
CA SER A 141 -10.66 11.88 10.87
C SER A 141 -11.68 11.29 11.85
N ASN A 142 -12.88 11.87 11.89
CA ASN A 142 -13.96 11.47 12.79
C ASN A 142 -14.66 10.16 12.36
N VAL A 143 -13.94 9.16 11.87
CA VAL A 143 -14.56 7.93 11.34
C VAL A 143 -13.80 6.71 11.82
N SER A 144 -14.50 5.82 12.54
CA SER A 144 -14.01 4.49 12.87
C SER A 144 -13.81 3.68 11.59
N VAL A 145 -12.59 3.15 11.41
CA VAL A 145 -12.19 2.28 10.30
C VAL A 145 -12.33 0.79 10.70
N GLU A 146 -12.88 0.50 11.88
CA GLU A 146 -12.78 -0.80 12.56
C GLU A 146 -13.36 -1.99 11.78
N ASP A 147 -14.28 -1.79 10.83
CA ASP A 147 -14.87 -2.89 10.07
C ASP A 147 -14.16 -3.20 8.72
N LEU A 148 -13.10 -2.47 8.33
CA LEU A 148 -12.43 -2.64 7.03
C LEU A 148 -11.17 -3.50 7.13
N LYS A 149 -11.33 -4.82 6.95
CA LYS A 149 -10.22 -5.79 6.97
C LYS A 149 -9.31 -5.72 5.73
N ASP A 150 -9.85 -5.28 4.59
CA ASP A 150 -9.16 -5.24 3.30
C ASP A 150 -8.21 -4.03 3.15
N TRP A 151 -8.17 -3.13 4.16
CA TRP A 151 -7.36 -1.91 4.14
C TRP A 151 -6.57 -1.72 5.45
N ASP A 152 -6.25 -2.82 6.14
CA ASP A 152 -5.27 -2.85 7.23
C ASP A 152 -3.84 -2.74 6.64
N ILE A 153 -3.49 -1.54 6.21
CA ILE A 153 -2.19 -1.21 5.63
C ILE A 153 -1.27 -0.72 6.75
N GLN A 154 -0.08 -1.30 6.81
CA GLN A 154 1.00 -0.81 7.67
C GLN A 154 1.97 0.00 6.81
N LEU A 155 1.91 1.32 6.99
CA LEU A 155 2.88 2.26 6.44
C LEU A 155 4.01 2.47 7.44
#